data_AF-T2JHE0-F1
#
_entry.id   AF-T2JHE0-F1
#
_cell.length_a   1.000
_cell.length_b   1.000
_cell.length_c   1.000
_cell.angle_alpha   90.00
_cell.angle_beta   90.00
_cell.angle_gamma   90.00
#
_symmetry.space_group_name_H-M   'P 1'
#
loop_
_entity.id
_entity.type
_entity.pdbx_description
1 polymer ?
#
loop_
_entity_poly.entity_id
_entity_poly.type
_entity_poly.pdbx_seq_one_letter_code
_entity_poly.pdbx_strand_id
1 'polypeptide(L)' 'MVKAAAQKGWIDEKKVILETLTSMKRAGADLILTYFAKQVALMLQ' A
#
# COMPACT_ATOMS: atom_id res chain seq x y z
N MET A 1 -9.12 -6.31 -1.96
CA MET A 1 -8.47 -7.22 -1.00
C MET A 1 -7.98 -6.50 0.26
N VAL A 2 -7.00 -5.60 0.18
CA VAL A 2 -6.40 -4.93 1.37
C VAL A 2 -7.45 -4.22 2.25
N LYS A 3 -8.29 -3.35 1.65
CA LYS A 3 -9.37 -2.66 2.37
C LYS A 3 -10.34 -3.62 3.07
N ALA A 4 -10.74 -4.70 2.41
CA ALA A 4 -11.66 -5.68 2.98
C ALA A 4 -11.02 -6.47 4.14
N ALA A 5 -9.75 -6.85 4.01
CA ALA A 5 -9.02 -7.53 5.08
C ALA A 5 -8.79 -6.60 6.29
N ALA A 6 -8.51 -5.31 6.05
CA ALA A 6 -8.40 -4.31 7.10
C ALA A 6 -9.74 -4.06 7.82
N GLN A 7 -10.86 -3.98 7.08
CA GLN A 7 -12.19 -3.86 7.67
C GLN A 7 -12.56 -5.05 8.57
N LYS A 8 -12.05 -6.25 8.25
CA LYS A 8 -12.20 -7.44 9.09
C LYS A 8 -11.19 -7.52 10.24
N GLY A 9 -10.31 -6.52 10.38
CA GLY A 9 -9.27 -6.47 11.43
C GLY A 9 -8.15 -7.49 11.26
N TRP A 10 -8.03 -8.12 10.08
CA TRP A 10 -7.02 -9.16 9.85
C TRP A 10 -5.62 -8.60 9.64
N ILE A 11 -5.53 -7.36 9.16
CA ILE A 11 -4.28 -6.69 8.84
C ILE A 11 -4.33 -5.21 9.23
N ASP A 12 -3.17 -4.64 9.50
CA ASP A 12 -2.98 -3.19 9.52
C ASP A 12 -2.92 -2.67 8.08
N GLU A 13 -3.94 -1.91 7.69
CA GLU A 13 -4.07 -1.39 6.33
C GLU A 13 -2.86 -0.56 5.90
N LYS A 14 -2.39 0.35 6.76
CA LYS A 14 -1.35 1.31 6.39
C LYS A 14 -0.01 0.58 6.20
N LYS A 15 0.31 -0.33 7.11
CA LYS A 15 1.52 -1.17 7.01
C LYS A 15 1.51 -2.02 5.76
N VAL A 16 0.41 -2.73 5.49
CA VAL A 16 0.34 -3.63 4.32
C VAL A 16 0.39 -2.88 3.00
N ILE A 17 -0.25 -1.70 2.90
CA ILE A 17 -0.14 -0.86 1.70
C ILE A 17 1.32 -0.48 1.45
N LEU A 18 2.02 0.05 2.46
CA LEU A 18 3.42 0.46 2.32
C LEU A 18 4.34 -0.72 2.01
N GLU A 19 4.15 -1.86 2.67
CA GLU A 19 4.94 -3.08 2.42
C GLU A 19 4.73 -3.59 0.98
N THR A 20 3.49 -3.60 0.50
CA THR A 20 3.17 -4.00 -0.87
C THR A 20 3.85 -3.09 -1.89
N LEU A 21 3.72 -1.76 -1.74
CA LEU A 21 4.36 -0.82 -2.66
C LEU A 21 5.90 -0.89 -2.60
N THR A 22 6.46 -1.07 -1.40
CA THR A 22 7.90 -1.24 -1.22
C THR A 22 8.38 -2.52 -1.91
N SER A 23 7.63 -3.62 -1.82
CA SER A 23 7.96 -4.87 -2.50
C SER A 23 7.94 -4.72 -4.03
N MET A 24 7.00 -3.95 -4.58
CA MET A 24 6.94 -3.65 -6.01
C MET A 24 8.17 -2.84 -6.46
N LYS A 25 8.56 -1.81 -5.71
CA LYS A 25 9.79 -1.06 -6.01
C LYS A 25 11.02 -1.95 -5.91
N ARG A 26 11.11 -2.81 -4.88
CA ARG A 26 12.19 -3.80 -4.72
C ARG A 26 12.27 -4.78 -5.89
N ALA A 27 11.14 -5.15 -6.49
CA ALA A 27 11.10 -5.99 -7.68
C ALA A 27 11.59 -5.28 -8.96
N GLY A 28 11.94 -4.00 -8.89
CA GLY A 28 12.49 -3.21 -9.99
C GLY A 28 11.47 -2.30 -10.68
N ALA A 29 10.25 -2.15 -10.14
CA ALA A 29 9.27 -1.25 -10.74
C ALA A 29 9.69 0.23 -10.56
N ASP A 30 9.80 0.97 -11.65
CA ASP A 30 10.09 2.41 -11.61
C ASP A 30 8.85 3.28 -11.47
N LEU A 31 7.69 2.77 -11.91
CA LEU A 31 6.40 3.42 -11.77
C LEU A 31 5.35 2.41 -11.27
N ILE A 32 4.56 2.81 -10.28
CA ILE A 32 3.48 1.98 -9.71
C ILE A 32 2.15 2.72 -9.87
N LEU A 33 1.24 2.17 -10.67
CA LEU A 33 -0.13 2.67 -10.82
C LEU A 33 -1.02 2.02 -9.77
N THR A 34 -1.58 2.81 -8.85
CA THR A 34 -2.37 2.29 -7.74
C THR A 34 -3.43 3.27 -7.25
N TYR A 35 -4.60 2.76 -6.85
CA TYR A 35 -5.65 3.55 -6.19
C TYR A 35 -5.24 4.06 -4.81
N PHE A 36 -4.20 3.49 -4.20
CA PHE A 36 -3.67 3.95 -2.92
C PHE A 36 -2.75 5.15 -3.04
N ALA A 37 -2.46 5.66 -4.24
CA ALA A 37 -1.47 6.72 -4.47
C ALA A 37 -1.74 7.96 -3.61
N LYS A 38 -2.98 8.49 -3.64
CA LYS A 38 -3.35 9.66 -2.82
C LYS A 38 -3.22 9.39 -1.33
N GLN A 39 -3.62 8.20 -0.89
CA GLN A 39 -3.58 7.82 0.53
C GLN A 39 -2.13 7.74 1.02
N VAL A 40 -1.24 7.15 0.24
CA VAL A 40 0.18 6.99 0.57
C VAL A 40 0.95 8.30 0.49
N ALA A 41 0.63 9.15 -0.50
CA ALA A 41 1.21 10.49 -0.59
C ALA A 41 1.00 11.30 0.70
N LEU A 42 -0.17 11.19 1.33
CA LEU A 42 -0.47 11.85 2.60
C LEU A 42 0.23 11.22 3.82
N MET A 43 0.66 9.95 3.73
CA MET A 43 1.38 9.29 4.83
C MET A 43 2.87 9.61 4.86
N LEU A 44 3.43 10.04 3.73
CA LEU A 44 4.86 10.26 3.53
C LEU A 44 5.25 11.76 3.58
N GLN A 45 4.28 12.64 3.86
CA GLN A 45 4.52 14.05 4.16
C GLN A 45 4.87 14.22 5.63
#